data_AF-A0A0M8WZG3-F1
#
_entry.id   AF-A0A0M8WZG3-F1
#
_cell.length_a   1.000
_cell.length_b   1.000
_cell.length_c   1.000
_cell.angle_alpha   90.00
_cell.angle_beta   90.00
_cell.angle_gamma   90.00
#
_symmetry.space_group_name_H-M   'P 1'
#
loop_
_entity.id
_entity.type
_entity.pdbx_description
1 polymer ?
#
loop_
_entity_poly.entity_id
_entity_poly.type
_entity_poly.pdbx_seq_one_letter_code
_entity_poly.pdbx_strand_id
1 'polypeptide(L)' 'MDDERFHLILTADGKPVMHGWWGKKPTAEHQYLSWIGSWGSIDGARIVLTERADGGERVLASWPEDS' A
#
# COMPACT_ATOMS: atom_id res chain seq x y z
N MET A 1 14.12 15.42 -3.27
CA MET A 1 13.80 14.20 -2.53
C MET A 1 12.54 13.66 -3.18
N ASP A 2 12.55 12.43 -3.65
CA ASP A 2 11.31 11.81 -4.13
C ASP A 2 10.47 11.44 -2.91
N ASP A 3 9.74 12.43 -2.40
CA ASP A 3 8.88 12.28 -1.22
C ASP A 3 7.64 11.40 -1.51
N GLU A 4 7.46 10.98 -2.78
CA GLU A 4 6.35 10.19 -3.30
C GLU A 4 6.82 8.91 -4.02
N ARG A 5 7.89 8.27 -3.53
CA ARG A 5 8.44 7.03 -4.11
C ARG A 5 7.60 5.79 -3.81
N PHE A 6 6.98 5.71 -2.65
CA PHE A 6 6.22 4.55 -2.18
C PHE A 6 4.75 4.91 -2.03
N HIS A 7 3.88 4.18 -2.71
CA HIS A 7 2.43 4.35 -2.69
C HIS A 7 1.78 3.19 -1.94
N LEU A 8 0.93 3.51 -0.97
CA LEU A 8 0.06 2.54 -0.31
C LEU A 8 -1.38 2.85 -0.68
N ILE A 9 -2.13 1.85 -1.12
CA ILE A 9 -3.56 1.99 -1.43
C ILE A 9 -4.36 0.90 -0.72
N LEU A 10 -5.47 1.30 -0.12
CA LEU A 10 -6.52 0.44 0.43
C LEU A 10 -7.72 0.54 -0.51
N THR A 11 -8.18 -0.60 -0.99
CA THR A 11 -9.48 -0.74 -1.64
C THR A 11 -10.39 -1.63 -0.79
N ALA A 12 -11.71 -1.41 -0.90
CA ALA A 12 -12.74 -2.29 -0.37
C ALA A 12 -13.71 -2.59 -1.52
N ASP A 13 -13.96 -3.87 -1.78
CA ASP A 13 -14.76 -4.33 -2.94
C ASP A 13 -14.26 -3.74 -4.27
N GLY A 14 -12.93 -3.65 -4.42
CA GLY A 14 -12.27 -3.09 -5.60
C GLY A 14 -12.34 -1.57 -5.73
N LYS A 15 -12.94 -0.85 -4.78
CA LYS A 15 -13.03 0.61 -4.80
C LYS A 15 -11.98 1.24 -3.88
N PRO A 16 -11.23 2.26 -4.33
CA PRO A 16 -10.27 2.95 -3.47
C PRO A 16 -10.97 3.65 -2.31
N VAL A 17 -10.52 3.37 -1.10
CA VAL A 17 -11.02 3.97 0.15
C VAL A 17 -10.02 4.98 0.69
N MET A 18 -8.73 4.64 0.65
CA MET A 18 -7.66 5.44 1.22
C MET A 18 -6.36 5.18 0.47
N HIS A 19 -5.52 6.20 0.33
CA HIS A 19 -4.19 6.07 -0.25
C HIS A 19 -3.20 7.03 0.40
N GLY A 20 -1.91 6.73 0.33
CA GLY A 20 -0.85 7.54 0.91
C GLY A 20 0.49 7.36 0.20
N TRP A 21 1.35 8.37 0.29
CA TRP A 21 2.66 8.40 -0.35
C TRP A 21 3.77 8.68 0.67
N TRP A 22 4.93 8.04 0.48
CA TRP A 22 6.12 8.24 1.29
C TRP A 22 7.40 8.20 0.45
N GLY A 23 8.42 8.95 0.85
CA GLY A 23 9.74 8.90 0.22
C GLY A 23 10.67 7.82 0.78
N LYS A 24 10.33 7.24 1.94
CA LYS A 24 11.17 6.26 2.65
C LYS A 24 10.48 4.90 2.76
N LYS A 25 11.13 3.86 2.23
CA LYS A 25 10.64 2.47 2.28
C LYS A 25 10.26 2.01 3.69
N PRO A 26 11.09 2.20 4.75
CA PRO A 26 10.75 1.70 6.08
C PRO A 26 9.50 2.36 6.67
N THR A 27 9.24 3.64 6.33
CA THR A 27 8.03 4.33 6.76
C THR A 27 6.81 3.79 6.03
N ALA A 28 6.92 3.54 4.72
CA ALA A 28 5.83 2.96 3.94
C ALA A 28 5.48 1.53 4.39
N GLU A 29 6.47 0.70 4.70
CA GLU A 29 6.28 -0.65 5.24
C GLU A 29 5.62 -0.63 6.63
N HIS A 30 6.02 0.30 7.49
CA HIS A 30 5.36 0.49 8.79
C HIS A 30 3.88 0.86 8.63
N GLN A 31 3.57 1.77 7.71
CA GLN A 31 2.20 2.18 7.42
C GLN A 31 1.37 1.04 6.81
N TYR A 32 1.97 0.23 5.94
CA TYR A 32 1.35 -0.98 5.40
C TYR A 32 0.87 -1.92 6.52
N LEU A 33 1.74 -2.27 7.47
CA LEU A 33 1.38 -3.13 8.61
C LEU A 33 0.31 -2.49 9.51
N SER A 34 0.42 -1.18 9.75
CA SER A 34 -0.57 -0.41 10.52
C SER A 34 -1.96 -0.45 9.88
N TRP A 35 -2.04 -0.34 8.55
CA TRP A 35 -3.31 -0.41 7.81
C TRP A 35 -3.90 -1.81 7.83
N ILE A 36 -3.09 -2.87 7.76
CA ILE A 36 -3.57 -4.24 7.93
C ILE A 36 -4.22 -4.41 9.31
N GLY A 37 -3.56 -3.94 10.37
CA GLY A 37 -4.09 -4.05 11.73
C GLY A 37 -5.38 -3.24 11.94
N SER A 38 -5.51 -2.10 11.26
CA SER A 38 -6.65 -1.18 11.44
C SER A 38 -7.85 -1.51 10.55
N TRP A 39 -7.59 -1.95 9.31
CA TRP A 39 -8.59 -2.06 8.25
C TRP A 39 -8.68 -3.45 7.62
N GLY A 40 -7.74 -4.35 7.94
CA GLY A 40 -7.73 -5.71 7.38
C GLY A 40 -8.94 -6.56 7.80
N SER A 41 -9.66 -6.20 8.86
CA SER A 41 -10.89 -6.93 9.22
C SER A 41 -12.11 -6.55 8.35
N ILE A 42 -11.99 -5.54 7.47
CA ILE A 42 -13.08 -5.16 6.56
C ILE A 42 -13.20 -6.20 5.45
N ASP A 43 -14.42 -6.67 5.18
CA ASP A 43 -14.67 -7.60 4.09
C ASP A 43 -14.33 -6.97 2.73
N GLY A 44 -13.72 -7.76 1.85
CA GLY A 44 -13.23 -7.26 0.56
C GLY A 44 -12.07 -6.26 0.64
N ALA A 45 -11.44 -6.07 1.81
CA ALA A 45 -10.30 -5.17 1.95
C ALA A 45 -9.06 -5.70 1.22
N ARG A 46 -8.43 -4.83 0.45
CA ARG A 46 -7.18 -5.07 -0.26
C ARG A 46 -6.22 -3.92 -0.01
N ILE A 47 -5.03 -4.21 0.50
CA ILE A 47 -3.99 -3.23 0.74
C ILE A 47 -2.79 -3.56 -0.15
N VAL A 48 -2.30 -2.60 -0.93
CA VAL A 48 -1.17 -2.81 -1.83
C VAL A 48 -0.14 -1.72 -1.61
N LEU A 49 1.10 -2.13 -1.33
CA LEU A 49 2.26 -1.26 -1.27
C LEU A 49 3.06 -1.39 -2.57
N THR A 50 3.27 -0.27 -3.23
CA THR A 50 3.97 -0.16 -4.52
C THR A 50 5.14 0.80 -4.41
N GLU A 51 6.25 0.47 -5.03
CA GLU A 51 7.39 1.37 -5.24
C GLU A 51 7.38 1.88 -6.68
N ARG A 52 7.45 3.19 -6.84
CA ARG A 52 7.72 3.83 -8.12
C ARG A 52 9.23 3.97 -8.29
N ALA A 53 9.78 3.38 -9.35
CA ALA A 53 11.18 3.51 -9.71
C ALA A 53 11.34 3.54 -11.22
N ASP A 54 12.18 4.45 -11.72
CA ASP A 54 12.72 4.52 -13.08
C ASP A 54 11.81 3.96 -14.20
N GLY A 55 10.67 4.61 -14.41
CA GLY A 55 9.77 4.33 -15.55
C GLY A 55 8.65 3.32 -15.27
N GLY A 56 8.46 2.86 -14.03
CA GLY A 56 7.35 1.97 -13.69
C GLY A 56 6.99 1.93 -12.20
N GLU A 57 6.02 1.08 -11.91
CA GLU A 57 5.51 0.80 -10.57
C GLU A 57 5.67 -0.69 -10.28
N ARG A 58 6.26 -1.03 -9.14
CA ARG A 58 6.49 -2.40 -8.68
C ARG A 58 5.74 -2.65 -7.39
N VAL A 59 4.90 -3.68 -7.35
CA VAL A 59 4.29 -4.13 -6.09
C VAL A 59 5.38 -4.71 -5.18
N LEU A 60 5.49 -4.15 -3.98
CA LEU A 60 6.39 -4.63 -2.94
C LEU A 60 5.70 -5.61 -2.00
N ALA A 61 4.45 -5.35 -1.67
CA ALA A 61 3.64 -6.18 -0.79
C ALA A 61 2.16 -6.00 -1.08
N SER A 62 1.37 -7.05 -0.82
CA SER A 62 -0.07 -7.00 -0.91
C SER A 62 -0.72 -7.81 0.20
N TRP A 63 -1.88 -7.33 0.67
CA TRP A 63 -2.67 -7.96 1.71
C TRP A 63 -4.15 -8.03 1.30
N PRO A 64 -4.82 -9.18 1.42
CA PRO A 64 -4.22 -10.51 1.65
C PRO A 64 -3.13 -10.83 0.61
N GLU A 65 -2.24 -11.78 0.83
CA GLU A 65 -1.25 -12.12 -0.22
C GLU A 65 -1.98 -12.61 -1.48
N ASP A 66 -1.56 -12.16 -2.68
CA ASP A 66 -2.04 -12.77 -3.93
C ASP A 66 -1.51 -14.21 -3.97
N SER A 67 -2.41 -15.19 -4.13
CA SER A 67 -2.06 -16.62 -4.23
C SER A 67 -1.38 -16.99 -5.54
#